data_AF-A0A7J9KDI8-F1
#
_entry.id   AF-A0A7J9KDI8-F1
#
_cell.length_a   1.000
_cell.length_b   1.000
_cell.length_c   1.000
_cell.angle_alpha   90.00
_cell.angle_beta   90.00
_cell.angle_gamma   90.00
#
_symmetry.space_group_name_H-M   'P 1'
#
loop_
_entity.id
_entity.type
_entity.pdbx_description
1 polymer ?
#
loop_
_entity_poly.entity_id
_entity_poly.type
_entity_poly.pdbx_seq_one_letter_code
_entity_poly.pdbx_strand_id
1 'polypeptide(L)'
;MGVSCGSQGKLTITDDDVIEKSNLSRQFLFHDWNIGQAKSTIAASAAASINSQLKIEALQNRVGPEIESVFNDAFWENLTVAINALDNVDARLYVDQRCLYFQKPLLESGTLGAKCNTQMVIPYPTENYGASRDPPEKQAPMCPVHSFPHNIDHCLTWARSEFEGLLEKTPAEVNACLSNPVEYATSMRNAADAQAKDNLERILKCLDRGKCETFQDCVTWARLRFEDYFVNRIKQLKFTFPEDAATSTGAPFWSAPKRFPHPLQFSAVDPSHLQFIMAASILRAETFDIPVPDLVKNPKMLAEAVGKVIVPDFQPKEDVKIATDEKATR
;
A
#
# COMPACT_ATOMS: atom_id res chain seq x y z
N MET A 1 0.87 35.34 -18.36
CA MET A 1 0.32 36.08 -17.21
C MET A 1 1.36 36.99 -16.54
N GLY A 2 2.66 36.65 -16.53
CA GLY A 2 3.68 37.53 -15.92
C GLY A 2 3.64 37.54 -14.39
N VAL A 3 3.09 36.49 -13.78
CA VAL A 3 3.03 36.32 -12.32
C VAL A 3 4.45 36.29 -11.76
N SER A 4 4.65 36.92 -10.60
CA SER A 4 5.92 36.95 -9.87
C SER A 4 7.12 37.52 -10.66
N CYS A 5 6.88 38.35 -11.68
CA CYS A 5 7.95 39.04 -12.44
C CYS A 5 8.26 40.45 -11.91
N GLY A 6 7.40 41.01 -11.05
CA GLY A 6 7.58 42.35 -10.47
C GLY A 6 8.72 42.42 -9.44
N SER A 7 9.07 43.62 -8.98
CA SER A 7 10.15 43.85 -8.00
C SER A 7 9.97 43.05 -6.70
N GLN A 8 8.73 42.99 -6.19
CA GLN A 8 8.32 42.22 -5.00
C GLN A 8 7.72 40.84 -5.34
N GLY A 9 7.74 40.43 -6.61
CA GLY A 9 7.20 39.14 -7.03
C GLY A 9 8.10 37.98 -6.60
N LYS A 10 7.49 36.90 -6.09
CA LYS A 10 8.16 35.64 -5.80
C LYS A 10 7.18 34.48 -5.98
N LEU A 11 7.62 33.39 -6.59
CA LEU A 11 6.91 32.12 -6.64
C LEU A 11 7.75 31.09 -5.88
N THR A 12 7.20 30.49 -4.83
CA THR A 12 7.82 29.35 -4.17
C THR A 12 7.08 28.10 -4.61
N ILE A 13 7.81 27.12 -5.14
CA ILE A 13 7.29 25.79 -5.48
C ILE A 13 7.95 24.76 -4.56
N THR A 14 7.19 23.81 -4.05
CA THR A 14 7.71 22.70 -3.24
C THR A 14 7.11 21.38 -3.69
N ASP A 15 7.95 20.36 -3.76
CA ASP A 15 7.58 18.99 -4.11
C ASP A 15 8.74 18.09 -3.64
N ASP A 16 8.46 17.10 -2.80
CA ASP A 16 9.47 16.17 -2.26
C ASP A 16 9.73 14.95 -3.14
N ASP A 17 9.02 14.83 -4.26
CA ASP A 17 9.22 13.74 -5.20
C ASP A 17 10.34 14.01 -6.21
N VAL A 18 10.85 12.90 -6.74
CA VAL A 18 11.71 12.85 -7.92
C VAL A 18 10.92 12.52 -9.19
N ILE A 19 11.49 12.87 -10.33
CA ILE A 19 10.88 12.62 -11.64
C ILE A 19 10.99 11.13 -11.98
N GLU A 20 9.85 10.52 -12.30
CA GLU A 20 9.75 9.16 -12.80
C GLU A 20 9.35 9.11 -14.27
N LYS A 21 9.67 8.00 -14.95
CA LYS A 21 9.25 7.76 -16.34
C LYS A 21 7.73 7.87 -16.53
N SER A 22 6.96 7.43 -15.54
CA SER A 22 5.48 7.49 -15.56
C SER A 22 4.95 8.93 -15.62
N ASN A 23 5.71 9.91 -15.12
CA ASN A 23 5.32 11.31 -15.04
C ASN A 23 5.37 12.04 -16.40
N LEU A 24 6.29 11.64 -17.27
CA LEU A 24 6.56 12.31 -18.56
C LEU A 24 5.36 12.35 -19.50
N SER A 25 4.40 11.44 -19.31
CA SER A 25 3.12 11.41 -20.04
C SER A 25 2.24 12.65 -19.83
N ARG A 26 2.41 13.37 -18.72
CA ARG A 26 1.50 14.46 -18.31
C ARG A 26 2.19 15.68 -17.68
N GLN A 27 3.45 15.54 -17.26
CA GLN A 27 4.25 16.63 -16.67
C GLN A 27 5.29 17.11 -17.69
N PHE A 28 4.83 17.89 -18.67
CA PHE A 28 5.58 18.27 -19.87
C PHE A 28 6.82 19.15 -19.64
N LEU A 29 7.02 19.66 -18.42
CA LEU A 29 8.25 20.39 -18.05
C LEU A 29 9.45 19.45 -17.87
N PHE A 30 9.23 18.14 -17.89
CA PHE A 30 10.24 17.11 -17.64
C PHE A 30 10.57 16.32 -18.90
N HIS A 31 11.82 15.88 -19.01
CA HIS A 31 12.34 15.05 -20.10
C HIS A 31 12.97 13.75 -19.57
N ASP A 32 13.24 12.79 -20.47
CA ASP A 32 13.83 11.49 -20.11
C ASP A 32 15.15 11.62 -19.32
N TRP A 33 15.98 12.61 -19.65
CA TRP A 33 17.25 12.86 -18.95
C TRP A 33 17.08 13.49 -17.56
N ASN A 34 15.86 13.89 -17.19
CA ASN A 34 15.55 14.41 -15.86
C ASN A 34 15.10 13.32 -14.87
N ILE A 35 14.97 12.06 -15.30
CA ILE A 35 14.55 10.96 -14.41
C ILE A 35 15.51 10.86 -13.21
N GLY A 36 14.94 10.75 -12.01
CA GLY A 36 15.65 10.70 -10.73
C GLY A 36 16.02 12.07 -10.14
N GLN A 37 15.76 13.17 -10.85
CA GLN A 37 16.01 14.53 -10.35
C GLN A 37 14.75 15.09 -9.67
N ALA A 38 14.92 16.06 -8.76
CA ALA A 38 13.82 16.65 -8.01
C ALA A 38 12.84 17.43 -8.92
N LYS A 39 11.53 17.15 -8.78
CA LYS A 39 10.48 17.75 -9.61
C LYS A 39 10.46 19.28 -9.52
N SER A 40 10.47 19.81 -8.29
CA SER A 40 10.39 21.26 -8.04
C SER A 40 11.56 22.03 -8.67
N THR A 41 12.77 21.47 -8.57
CA THR A 41 14.01 22.10 -9.07
C THR A 41 14.01 22.16 -10.60
N ILE A 42 13.64 21.05 -11.26
CA ILE A 42 13.58 21.00 -12.73
C ILE A 42 12.42 21.84 -13.26
N ALA A 43 11.26 21.83 -12.60
CA ALA A 43 10.13 22.67 -12.98
C ALA A 43 10.49 24.16 -12.89
N ALA A 44 11.21 24.57 -11.83
CA ALA A 44 11.66 25.94 -11.69
C ALA A 44 12.66 26.36 -12.78
N SER A 45 13.63 25.50 -13.10
CA SER A 45 14.60 25.74 -14.17
C SER A 45 13.92 25.85 -15.55
N ALA A 46 12.99 24.93 -15.84
CA ALA A 46 12.22 24.95 -17.08
C ALA A 46 11.31 26.19 -17.17
N ALA A 47 10.67 26.60 -16.08
CA ALA A 47 9.85 27.81 -16.06
C ALA A 47 10.68 29.09 -16.26
N ALA A 48 11.87 29.15 -15.66
CA ALA A 48 12.80 30.27 -15.83
C ALA A 48 13.39 30.36 -17.24
N SER A 49 13.53 29.24 -17.96
CA SER A 49 13.96 29.26 -19.36
C SER A 49 12.85 29.76 -20.31
N ILE A 50 11.59 29.50 -19.97
CA ILE A 50 10.42 30.03 -20.70
C ILE A 50 10.28 31.54 -20.47
N ASN A 51 10.48 32.01 -19.24
CA ASN A 51 10.44 33.44 -18.91
C ASN A 51 11.52 33.80 -17.89
N SER A 52 12.58 34.44 -18.36
CA SER A 52 13.73 34.83 -17.54
C SER A 52 13.43 35.92 -16.49
N GLN A 53 12.28 36.59 -16.57
CA GLN A 53 11.84 37.55 -15.55
C GLN A 53 11.15 36.86 -14.36
N LEU A 54 10.81 35.57 -14.46
CA LEU A 54 10.16 34.84 -13.39
C LEU A 54 11.09 34.71 -12.18
N LYS A 55 10.62 35.15 -11.02
CA LYS A 55 11.32 34.96 -9.75
C LYS A 55 10.77 33.75 -9.04
N ILE A 56 11.47 32.63 -9.16
CA ILE A 56 11.04 31.34 -8.63
C ILE A 56 12.08 30.76 -7.65
N GLU A 57 11.61 30.17 -6.57
CA GLU A 57 12.39 29.41 -5.60
C GLU A 57 11.82 27.98 -5.53
N ALA A 58 12.69 26.99 -5.65
CA ALA A 58 12.31 25.58 -5.55
C ALA A 58 12.74 25.01 -4.20
N LEU A 59 11.80 24.35 -3.52
CA LEU A 59 12.01 23.61 -2.28
C LEU A 59 11.68 22.14 -2.52
N GLN A 60 12.21 21.26 -1.67
CA GLN A 60 12.00 19.81 -1.74
C GLN A 60 11.34 19.28 -0.46
N ASN A 61 10.59 20.16 0.21
CA ASN A 61 10.00 19.88 1.50
C ASN A 61 8.57 19.38 1.31
N ARG A 62 8.25 18.21 1.89
CA ARG A 62 6.87 17.71 1.98
C ARG A 62 6.06 18.65 2.86
N VAL A 63 5.01 19.24 2.32
CA VAL A 63 4.12 20.12 3.09
C VAL A 63 3.37 19.29 4.12
N GLY A 64 3.54 19.62 5.40
CA GLY A 64 2.89 18.93 6.51
C GLY A 64 3.36 19.44 7.87
N PRO A 65 2.80 18.92 8.97
CA PRO A 65 3.09 19.40 10.33
C PRO A 65 4.58 19.32 10.72
N GLU A 66 5.32 18.38 10.14
CA GLU A 66 6.72 18.13 10.51
C GLU A 66 7.71 19.17 9.97
N ILE A 67 7.29 20.05 9.05
CA ILE A 67 8.18 21.01 8.39
C ILE A 67 7.83 22.48 8.68
N GLU A 68 7.13 22.74 9.79
CA GLU A 68 6.79 24.11 10.21
C GLU A 68 8.01 25.01 10.47
N SER A 69 9.21 24.43 10.62
CA SER A 69 10.46 25.21 10.65
C SER A 69 10.78 25.91 9.32
N VAL A 70 10.39 25.31 8.18
CA VAL A 70 10.56 25.85 6.83
C VAL A 70 9.35 26.69 6.44
N PHE A 71 8.14 26.13 6.57
CA PHE A 71 6.88 26.84 6.30
C PHE A 71 6.33 27.46 7.58
N ASN A 72 7.14 28.32 8.19
CA ASN A 72 6.82 29.02 9.43
C ASN A 72 5.82 30.17 9.21
N ASP A 73 5.41 30.82 10.29
CA ASP A 73 4.42 31.89 10.27
C ASP A 73 4.83 33.03 9.31
N ALA A 74 6.11 33.41 9.31
CA ALA A 74 6.61 34.44 8.41
C ALA A 74 6.48 34.03 6.93
N PHE A 75 6.68 32.76 6.58
CA PHE A 75 6.44 32.28 5.23
C PHE A 75 4.97 32.47 4.85
N TRP A 76 4.04 31.97 5.66
CA TRP A 76 2.61 32.02 5.37
C TRP A 76 2.08 33.45 5.32
N GLU A 77 2.45 34.30 6.28
CA GLU A 77 2.05 35.71 6.36
C GLU A 77 2.44 36.51 5.10
N ASN A 78 3.57 36.18 4.48
CA ASN A 78 4.05 36.85 3.27
C ASN A 78 3.42 36.31 1.97
N LEU A 79 2.62 35.23 2.02
CA LEU A 79 1.92 34.74 0.84
C LEU A 79 0.77 35.67 0.43
N THR A 80 0.62 35.85 -0.88
CA THR A 80 -0.58 36.48 -1.47
C THR A 80 -1.69 35.47 -1.74
N VAL A 81 -1.33 34.25 -2.17
CA VAL A 81 -2.25 33.16 -2.51
C VAL A 81 -1.48 31.84 -2.43
N ALA A 82 -2.16 30.78 -1.99
CA ALA A 82 -1.69 29.40 -2.10
C ALA A 82 -2.38 28.69 -3.28
N ILE A 83 -1.65 27.84 -3.98
CA ILE A 83 -2.18 27.07 -5.12
C ILE A 83 -1.80 25.61 -4.91
N ASN A 84 -2.80 24.75 -4.76
CA ASN A 84 -2.59 23.33 -4.61
C ASN A 84 -2.45 22.64 -5.97
N ALA A 85 -1.49 21.72 -6.04
CA ALA A 85 -1.27 20.77 -7.11
C ALA A 85 -0.99 19.38 -6.51
N LEU A 86 -1.79 19.02 -5.50
CA LEU A 86 -1.58 17.85 -4.62
C LEU A 86 -2.32 16.62 -5.13
N ASP A 87 -1.89 15.43 -4.73
CA ASP A 87 -2.50 14.16 -5.14
C ASP A 87 -3.29 13.46 -4.03
N ASN A 88 -3.07 13.80 -2.76
CA ASN A 88 -3.70 13.19 -1.60
C ASN A 88 -4.57 14.19 -0.81
N VAL A 89 -5.57 13.69 -0.08
CA VAL A 89 -6.54 14.51 0.66
C VAL A 89 -5.92 15.10 1.93
N ASP A 90 -5.02 14.38 2.59
CA ASP A 90 -4.41 14.83 3.85
C ASP A 90 -3.59 16.12 3.67
N ALA A 91 -2.76 16.18 2.61
CA ALA A 91 -2.00 17.39 2.29
C ALA A 91 -2.93 18.56 1.90
N ARG A 92 -4.03 18.30 1.18
CA ARG A 92 -5.03 19.33 0.85
C ARG A 92 -5.64 19.93 2.11
N LEU A 93 -6.07 19.08 3.04
CA LEU A 93 -6.64 19.49 4.32
C LEU A 93 -5.63 20.26 5.19
N TYR A 94 -4.36 19.85 5.19
CA TYR A 94 -3.32 20.58 5.91
C TYR A 94 -3.13 21.99 5.34
N VAL A 95 -2.97 22.13 4.02
CA VAL A 95 -2.82 23.46 3.39
C VAL A 95 -4.07 24.32 3.59
N ASP A 96 -5.26 23.73 3.50
CA ASP A 96 -6.52 24.42 3.79
C ASP A 96 -6.57 24.97 5.22
N GLN A 97 -6.18 24.18 6.22
CA GLN A 97 -6.10 24.63 7.61
C GLN A 97 -5.11 25.78 7.81
N ARG A 98 -3.92 25.72 7.18
CA ARG A 98 -2.95 26.82 7.23
C ARG A 98 -3.50 28.07 6.54
N CYS A 99 -4.12 27.94 5.37
CA CYS A 99 -4.73 29.06 4.66
C CYS A 99 -5.87 29.70 5.45
N LEU A 100 -6.69 28.90 6.13
CA LEU A 100 -7.72 29.38 7.04
C LEU A 100 -7.11 30.17 8.21
N TYR A 101 -6.07 29.63 8.84
CA TYR A 101 -5.38 30.26 9.98
C TYR A 101 -4.74 31.61 9.61
N PHE A 102 -3.98 31.66 8.51
CA PHE A 102 -3.30 32.89 8.04
C PHE A 102 -4.16 33.77 7.13
N GLN A 103 -5.44 33.42 6.95
CA GLN A 103 -6.40 34.15 6.11
C GLN A 103 -5.86 34.37 4.69
N LYS A 104 -5.37 33.30 4.07
CA LYS A 104 -4.82 33.31 2.71
C LYS A 104 -5.80 32.72 1.71
N PRO A 105 -5.99 33.35 0.55
CA PRO A 105 -6.71 32.72 -0.55
C PRO A 105 -6.06 31.40 -0.97
N LEU A 106 -6.86 30.39 -1.27
CA LEU A 106 -6.43 29.08 -1.74
C LEU A 106 -7.13 28.73 -3.05
N LEU A 107 -6.35 28.31 -4.04
CA LEU A 107 -6.83 27.71 -5.28
C LEU A 107 -6.59 26.19 -5.23
N GLU A 108 -7.67 25.42 -5.17
CA GLU A 108 -7.65 23.95 -5.13
C GLU A 108 -8.09 23.36 -6.47
N SER A 109 -7.46 22.25 -6.86
CA SER A 109 -7.84 21.51 -8.06
C SER A 109 -7.50 20.02 -7.96
N GLY A 110 -8.34 19.20 -8.56
CA GLY A 110 -8.18 17.75 -8.62
C GLY A 110 -8.48 17.19 -9.99
N THR A 111 -7.86 16.06 -10.33
CA THR A 111 -8.14 15.30 -11.56
C THR A 111 -8.24 13.81 -11.26
N LEU A 112 -9.14 13.12 -11.97
CA LEU A 112 -9.28 11.66 -11.93
C LEU A 112 -9.67 11.15 -13.32
N GLY A 113 -8.67 10.69 -14.09
CA GLY A 113 -8.87 10.34 -15.50
C GLY A 113 -9.32 11.56 -16.31
N ALA A 114 -10.49 11.48 -16.94
CA ALA A 114 -11.08 12.61 -17.69
C ALA A 114 -11.90 13.58 -16.82
N LYS A 115 -12.04 13.31 -15.51
CA LYS A 115 -12.77 14.17 -14.57
C LYS A 115 -11.84 15.21 -13.98
N CYS A 116 -12.36 16.40 -13.70
CA CYS A 116 -11.66 17.45 -12.98
C CYS A 116 -12.61 18.25 -12.09
N ASN A 117 -12.07 18.86 -11.05
CA ASN A 117 -12.76 19.83 -10.21
C ASN A 117 -11.82 20.98 -9.86
N THR A 118 -12.40 22.14 -9.57
CA THR A 118 -11.69 23.33 -9.07
C THR A 118 -12.51 23.95 -7.95
N GLN A 119 -11.85 24.40 -6.89
CA GLN A 119 -12.47 25.13 -5.79
C GLN A 119 -11.61 26.33 -5.43
N MET A 120 -12.27 27.46 -5.17
CA MET A 120 -11.62 28.69 -4.76
C MET A 120 -12.07 29.01 -3.35
N VAL A 121 -11.11 29.14 -2.45
CA VAL A 121 -11.34 29.53 -1.06
C VAL A 121 -10.85 30.96 -0.89
N ILE A 122 -11.78 31.89 -0.66
CA ILE A 122 -11.50 33.30 -0.39
C ILE A 122 -11.80 33.57 1.08
N PRO A 123 -10.83 34.10 1.87
CA PRO A 123 -11.03 34.41 3.27
C PRO A 123 -12.22 35.33 3.47
N TYR A 124 -13.13 34.96 4.38
CA TYR A 124 -14.40 35.60 4.75
C TYR A 124 -15.65 35.29 3.88
N PRO A 125 -15.64 35.36 2.53
CA PRO A 125 -16.83 35.05 1.73
C PRO A 125 -17.14 33.57 1.49
N THR A 126 -16.14 32.68 1.46
CA THR A 126 -16.37 31.27 1.10
C THR A 126 -16.07 30.34 2.26
N GLU A 127 -16.63 29.14 2.21
CA GLU A 127 -16.18 28.05 3.08
C GLU A 127 -14.77 27.58 2.69
N ASN A 128 -14.07 26.96 3.64
CA ASN A 128 -12.78 26.32 3.43
C ASN A 128 -12.98 24.93 2.79
N TYR A 129 -11.93 24.36 2.18
CA TYR A 129 -12.00 23.06 1.50
C TYR A 129 -12.49 21.94 2.45
N GLY A 130 -11.98 21.91 3.68
CA GLY A 130 -12.37 20.92 4.68
C GLY A 130 -13.78 21.09 5.29
N ALA A 131 -14.55 22.11 4.90
CA ALA A 131 -15.92 22.29 5.38
C ALA A 131 -16.89 21.23 4.81
N SER A 132 -16.66 20.82 3.56
CA SER A 132 -17.38 19.74 2.90
C SER A 132 -16.60 18.42 3.01
N ARG A 133 -17.29 17.33 3.37
CA ARG A 133 -16.67 16.00 3.38
C ARG A 133 -16.87 15.31 2.04
N ASP A 134 -15.76 14.99 1.39
CA ASP A 134 -15.77 14.06 0.27
C ASP A 134 -16.20 12.66 0.75
N PRO A 135 -16.85 11.85 -0.11
CA PRO A 135 -17.12 10.46 0.20
C PRO A 135 -15.80 9.75 0.54
N PRO A 136 -15.75 8.95 1.63
CA PRO A 136 -14.55 8.19 1.95
C PRO A 136 -14.23 7.25 0.78
N GLU A 137 -12.93 6.97 0.59
CA GLU A 137 -12.52 5.92 -0.34
C GLU A 137 -13.26 4.62 -0.01
N LYS A 138 -13.76 3.94 -1.05
CA LYS A 138 -14.44 2.66 -0.89
C LYS A 138 -13.42 1.61 -0.46
N GLN A 139 -13.24 1.46 0.84
CA GLN A 139 -12.52 0.31 1.40
C GLN A 139 -13.47 -0.87 1.41
N ALA A 140 -13.08 -1.96 0.75
CA ALA A 140 -13.82 -3.21 0.85
C ALA A 140 -13.77 -3.70 2.32
N PRO A 141 -14.88 -4.12 2.93
CA PRO A 141 -14.86 -4.67 4.28
C PRO A 141 -13.91 -5.88 4.34
N MET A 142 -13.06 -5.94 5.36
CA MET A 142 -12.00 -6.95 5.49
C MET A 142 -12.54 -8.40 5.56
N CYS A 143 -13.72 -8.60 6.15
CA CYS A 143 -14.27 -9.95 6.37
C CYS A 143 -14.68 -10.67 5.05
N PRO A 144 -15.44 -10.05 4.12
CA PRO A 144 -15.68 -10.63 2.80
C PRO A 144 -14.43 -10.85 1.95
N VAL A 145 -13.41 -9.99 2.10
CA VAL A 145 -12.15 -10.09 1.35
C VAL A 145 -11.40 -11.38 1.68
N HIS A 146 -11.39 -11.80 2.96
CA HIS A 146 -10.61 -12.95 3.39
C HIS A 146 -11.27 -14.31 3.12
N SER A 147 -12.59 -14.41 3.19
CA SER A 147 -13.28 -15.71 3.11
C SER A 147 -14.15 -15.90 1.86
N PHE A 148 -14.72 -14.82 1.30
CA PHE A 148 -15.71 -14.90 0.22
C PHE A 148 -15.48 -13.83 -0.88
N PRO A 149 -14.29 -13.81 -1.53
CA PRO A 149 -14.05 -12.91 -2.66
C PRO A 149 -14.99 -13.27 -3.83
N HIS A 150 -15.63 -12.27 -4.42
CA HIS A 150 -16.57 -12.46 -5.53
C HIS A 150 -16.22 -11.63 -6.77
N ASN A 151 -15.31 -10.67 -6.66
CA ASN A 151 -14.78 -9.84 -7.73
C ASN A 151 -13.24 -9.77 -7.64
N ILE A 152 -12.59 -9.20 -8.68
CA ILE A 152 -11.13 -9.12 -8.75
C ILE A 152 -10.54 -8.16 -7.70
N ASP A 153 -11.25 -7.08 -7.35
CA ASP A 153 -10.79 -6.11 -6.37
C ASP A 153 -10.60 -6.77 -4.99
N HIS A 154 -11.51 -7.68 -4.60
CA HIS A 154 -11.38 -8.46 -3.36
C HIS A 154 -10.12 -9.33 -3.39
N CYS A 155 -9.84 -10.01 -4.50
CA CYS A 155 -8.63 -10.81 -4.65
C CYS A 155 -7.36 -9.94 -4.56
N LEU A 156 -7.37 -8.75 -5.16
CA LEU A 156 -6.25 -7.80 -5.12
C LEU A 156 -6.03 -7.22 -3.73
N THR A 157 -7.09 -6.84 -3.02
CA THR A 157 -7.02 -6.38 -1.63
C THR A 157 -6.48 -7.48 -0.72
N TRP A 158 -6.93 -8.73 -0.89
CA TRP A 158 -6.40 -9.87 -0.15
C TRP A 158 -4.91 -10.09 -0.43
N ALA A 159 -4.51 -10.10 -1.72
CA ALA A 159 -3.12 -10.31 -2.10
C ALA A 159 -2.18 -9.22 -1.53
N ARG A 160 -2.63 -7.95 -1.55
CA ARG A 160 -1.90 -6.83 -0.91
C ARG A 160 -1.78 -7.01 0.60
N SER A 161 -2.87 -7.40 1.28
CA SER A 161 -2.87 -7.65 2.72
C SER A 161 -1.89 -8.77 3.11
N GLU A 162 -1.83 -9.86 2.33
CA GLU A 162 -0.87 -10.95 2.58
C GLU A 162 0.57 -10.51 2.31
N PHE A 163 0.82 -9.69 1.27
CA PHE A 163 2.14 -9.10 1.01
C PHE A 163 2.62 -8.25 2.18
N GLU A 164 1.83 -7.23 2.58
CA GLU A 164 2.17 -6.34 3.70
C GLU A 164 2.33 -7.12 5.01
N GLY A 165 1.44 -8.07 5.28
CA GLY A 165 1.47 -8.87 6.50
C GLY A 165 2.73 -9.73 6.64
N LEU A 166 3.14 -10.40 5.56
CA LEU A 166 4.23 -11.38 5.59
C LEU A 166 5.62 -10.80 5.35
N LEU A 167 5.72 -9.78 4.50
CA LEU A 167 7.00 -9.29 3.98
C LEU A 167 7.39 -7.92 4.55
N GLU A 168 6.45 -7.20 5.17
CA GLU A 168 6.71 -5.89 5.78
C GLU A 168 6.46 -5.92 7.29
N LYS A 169 5.21 -6.16 7.72
CA LYS A 169 4.80 -6.07 9.13
C LYS A 169 5.47 -7.14 9.99
N THR A 170 5.45 -8.40 9.55
CA THR A 170 6.06 -9.49 10.34
C THR A 170 7.58 -9.30 10.49
N PRO A 171 8.36 -8.99 9.44
CA PRO A 171 9.79 -8.70 9.59
C PRO A 171 10.09 -7.47 10.45
N ALA A 172 9.31 -6.39 10.32
CA ALA A 172 9.45 -5.21 11.16
C ALA A 172 9.24 -5.54 12.65
N GLU A 173 8.22 -6.34 12.96
CA GLU A 173 7.91 -6.78 14.32
C GLU A 173 9.01 -7.69 14.90
N VAL A 174 9.55 -8.60 14.08
CA VAL A 174 10.71 -9.43 14.44
C VAL A 174 11.92 -8.53 14.76
N ASN A 175 12.20 -7.53 13.93
CA ASN A 175 13.31 -6.60 14.15
C ASN A 175 13.12 -5.78 15.43
N ALA A 176 11.91 -5.30 15.71
CA ALA A 176 11.59 -4.61 16.96
C ALA A 176 11.84 -5.52 18.18
N CYS A 177 11.37 -6.78 18.11
CA CYS A 177 11.58 -7.77 19.16
C CYS A 177 13.07 -8.09 19.36
N LEU A 178 13.87 -8.22 18.29
CA LEU A 178 15.29 -8.53 18.38
C LEU A 178 16.13 -7.33 18.83
N SER A 179 15.72 -6.11 18.52
CA SER A 179 16.44 -4.88 18.87
C SER A 179 16.33 -4.55 20.37
N ASN A 180 15.15 -4.74 20.97
CA ASN A 180 14.99 -4.60 22.43
C ASN A 180 14.07 -5.68 23.03
N PRO A 181 14.58 -6.91 23.25
CA PRO A 181 13.75 -8.04 23.67
C PRO A 181 13.05 -7.85 25.02
N VAL A 182 13.69 -7.14 25.96
CA VAL A 182 13.16 -6.95 27.33
C VAL A 182 11.99 -5.99 27.31
N GLU A 183 12.13 -4.86 26.62
CA GLU A 183 11.07 -3.87 26.48
C GLU A 183 9.90 -4.44 25.69
N TYR A 184 10.19 -5.11 24.56
CA TYR A 184 9.18 -5.73 23.73
C TYR A 184 8.36 -6.79 24.51
N ALA A 185 9.04 -7.69 25.24
CA ALA A 185 8.37 -8.69 26.06
C ALA A 185 7.54 -8.06 27.19
N THR A 186 7.98 -6.94 27.76
CA THR A 186 7.22 -6.20 28.78
C THR A 186 5.98 -5.57 28.18
N SER A 187 6.09 -4.93 27.01
CA SER A 187 4.98 -4.36 26.25
C SER A 187 3.92 -5.41 25.93
N MET A 188 4.33 -6.56 25.38
CA MET A 188 3.42 -7.67 25.05
C MET A 188 2.71 -8.25 26.28
N ARG A 189 3.43 -8.37 27.42
CA ARG A 189 2.81 -8.80 28.69
C ARG A 189 1.83 -7.77 29.25
N ASN A 190 2.09 -6.48 29.07
CA ASN A 190 1.21 -5.42 29.53
C ASN A 190 -0.07 -5.34 28.70
N ALA A 191 0.01 -5.58 27.38
CA ALA A 191 -1.16 -5.66 26.52
C ALA A 191 -2.07 -6.84 26.89
N ALA A 192 -1.48 -8.02 27.15
CA ALA A 192 -2.17 -9.23 27.63
C ALA A 192 -3.44 -9.64 26.86
N ASP A 193 -3.52 -9.31 25.57
CA ASP A 193 -4.69 -9.59 24.73
C ASP A 193 -4.40 -10.65 23.65
N ALA A 194 -5.45 -11.02 22.90
CA ALA A 194 -5.33 -11.98 21.80
C ALA A 194 -4.38 -11.49 20.69
N GLN A 195 -4.30 -10.17 20.48
CA GLN A 195 -3.46 -9.57 19.44
C GLN A 195 -1.96 -9.72 19.78
N ALA A 196 -1.59 -9.50 21.04
CA ALA A 196 -0.23 -9.71 21.53
C ALA A 196 0.19 -11.18 21.37
N LYS A 197 -0.71 -12.12 21.66
CA LYS A 197 -0.46 -13.55 21.44
C LYS A 197 -0.24 -13.86 19.96
N ASP A 198 -1.12 -13.38 19.08
CA ASP A 198 -1.00 -13.59 17.64
C ASP A 198 0.30 -13.02 17.07
N ASN A 199 0.73 -11.84 17.56
CA ASN A 199 2.00 -11.23 17.17
C ASN A 199 3.20 -12.09 17.58
N LEU A 200 3.22 -12.60 18.82
CA LEU A 200 4.29 -13.49 19.30
C LEU A 200 4.33 -14.81 18.52
N GLU A 201 3.17 -15.39 18.19
CA GLU A 201 3.10 -16.60 17.37
C GLU A 201 3.63 -16.34 15.94
N ARG A 202 3.36 -15.16 15.37
CA ARG A 202 3.91 -14.76 14.06
C ARG A 202 5.42 -14.59 14.09
N ILE A 203 5.96 -13.93 15.13
CA ILE A 203 7.41 -13.80 15.33
C ILE A 203 8.06 -15.18 15.42
N LEU A 204 7.54 -16.04 16.30
CA LEU A 204 8.09 -17.38 16.50
C LEU A 204 8.03 -18.20 15.21
N LYS A 205 6.91 -18.15 14.48
CA LYS A 205 6.77 -18.81 13.19
C LYS A 205 7.77 -18.27 12.17
N CYS A 206 8.10 -16.98 12.18
CA CYS A 206 9.06 -16.38 11.26
C CYS A 206 10.51 -16.78 11.59
N LEU A 207 10.87 -16.84 12.88
CA LEU A 207 12.22 -17.12 13.36
C LEU A 207 12.57 -18.61 13.44
N ASP A 208 11.58 -19.48 13.61
CA ASP A 208 11.77 -20.93 13.73
C ASP A 208 11.35 -21.62 12.42
N ARG A 209 10.06 -21.93 12.28
CA ARG A 209 9.53 -22.76 11.17
C ARG A 209 9.61 -22.12 9.79
N GLY A 210 9.70 -20.80 9.73
CA GLY A 210 9.72 -20.00 8.51
C GLY A 210 11.09 -19.41 8.20
N LYS A 211 12.12 -19.72 8.99
CA LYS A 211 13.47 -19.24 8.74
C LYS A 211 14.00 -19.83 7.43
N CYS A 212 14.61 -18.99 6.62
CA CYS A 212 15.32 -19.42 5.43
C CYS A 212 16.82 -19.16 5.62
N GLU A 213 17.67 -20.10 5.19
CA GLU A 213 19.13 -19.94 5.19
C GLU A 213 19.71 -20.02 3.78
N THR A 214 18.99 -20.70 2.88
CA THR A 214 19.32 -20.84 1.46
C THR A 214 18.16 -20.38 0.58
N PHE A 215 18.45 -20.10 -0.69
CA PHE A 215 17.39 -19.79 -1.65
C PHE A 215 16.43 -20.98 -1.87
N GLN A 216 16.90 -22.22 -1.71
CA GLN A 216 16.04 -23.41 -1.78
C GLN A 216 15.03 -23.45 -0.63
N ASP A 217 15.37 -22.91 0.55
CA ASP A 217 14.42 -22.76 1.66
C ASP A 217 13.35 -21.72 1.31
N CYS A 218 13.72 -20.64 0.62
CA CYS A 218 12.75 -19.66 0.11
C CYS A 218 11.80 -20.26 -0.93
N VAL A 219 12.30 -21.11 -1.83
CA VAL A 219 11.47 -21.88 -2.79
C VAL A 219 10.53 -22.83 -2.06
N THR A 220 11.03 -23.52 -1.04
CA THR A 220 10.23 -24.42 -0.19
C THR A 220 9.12 -23.63 0.53
N TRP A 221 9.47 -22.51 1.15
CA TRP A 221 8.52 -21.61 1.81
C TRP A 221 7.43 -21.14 0.85
N ALA A 222 7.81 -20.67 -0.35
CA ALA A 222 6.89 -20.21 -1.37
C ALA A 222 5.95 -21.33 -1.85
N ARG A 223 6.48 -22.54 -2.06
CA ARG A 223 5.67 -23.70 -2.47
C ARG A 223 4.67 -24.12 -1.39
N LEU A 224 5.06 -24.08 -0.12
CA LEU A 224 4.16 -24.34 1.00
C LEU A 224 3.12 -23.22 1.18
N ARG A 225 3.46 -21.96 0.87
CA ARG A 225 2.48 -20.87 0.84
C ARG A 225 1.45 -21.05 -0.26
N PHE A 226 1.87 -21.47 -1.46
CA PHE A 226 0.93 -21.80 -2.55
C PHE A 226 -0.06 -22.87 -2.09
N GLU A 227 0.43 -23.93 -1.46
CA GLU A 227 -0.42 -25.01 -0.93
C GLU A 227 -1.40 -24.47 0.13
N ASP A 228 -0.92 -23.66 1.07
CA ASP A 228 -1.76 -23.07 2.11
C ASP A 228 -2.91 -22.24 1.51
N TYR A 229 -2.58 -21.28 0.64
CA TYR A 229 -3.53 -20.31 0.09
C TYR A 229 -4.54 -20.93 -0.87
N PHE A 230 -4.04 -21.65 -1.86
CA PHE A 230 -4.87 -22.04 -3.01
C PHE A 230 -5.42 -23.46 -2.89
N VAL A 231 -4.97 -24.23 -1.89
CA VAL A 231 -5.36 -25.63 -1.71
C VAL A 231 -5.93 -25.89 -0.31
N ASN A 232 -5.12 -25.72 0.74
CA ASN A 232 -5.50 -26.14 2.10
C ASN A 232 -6.62 -25.29 2.68
N ARG A 233 -6.52 -23.96 2.59
CA ARG A 233 -7.59 -23.06 3.03
C ARG A 233 -8.90 -23.31 2.28
N ILE A 234 -8.82 -23.63 0.99
CA ILE A 234 -9.99 -23.96 0.17
C ILE A 234 -10.59 -25.32 0.57
N LYS A 235 -9.76 -26.34 0.79
CA LYS A 235 -10.20 -27.65 1.31
C LYS A 235 -10.88 -27.50 2.67
N GLN A 236 -10.32 -26.70 3.57
CA GLN A 236 -10.91 -26.39 4.87
C GLN A 236 -12.26 -25.67 4.72
N LEU A 237 -12.33 -24.66 3.84
CA LEU A 237 -13.56 -23.90 3.60
C LEU A 237 -14.68 -24.79 3.06
N LYS A 238 -14.38 -25.70 2.13
CA LYS A 238 -15.33 -26.69 1.61
C LYS A 238 -15.79 -27.70 2.67
N PHE A 239 -14.89 -28.09 3.57
CA PHE A 239 -15.23 -29.00 4.67
C PHE A 239 -16.15 -28.32 5.68
N THR A 240 -15.88 -27.06 6.03
CA THR A 240 -16.72 -26.26 6.95
C THR A 240 -18.06 -25.89 6.32
N PHE A 241 -18.10 -25.57 5.01
CA PHE A 241 -19.31 -25.26 4.26
C PHE A 241 -19.37 -26.11 2.98
N PRO A 242 -19.96 -27.32 3.04
CA PRO A 242 -20.21 -28.17 1.88
C PRO A 242 -20.97 -27.44 0.76
N GLU A 243 -20.91 -27.97 -0.47
CA GLU A 243 -21.53 -27.35 -1.65
C GLU A 243 -23.06 -27.21 -1.50
N ASP A 244 -23.67 -28.18 -0.84
CA ASP A 244 -25.10 -28.26 -0.52
C ASP A 244 -25.46 -27.61 0.82
N ALA A 245 -24.51 -26.91 1.47
CA ALA A 245 -24.76 -26.24 2.73
C ALA A 245 -25.92 -25.24 2.62
N ALA A 246 -26.80 -25.25 3.63
CA ALA A 246 -27.92 -24.33 3.75
C ALA A 246 -27.71 -23.38 4.94
N THR A 247 -28.24 -22.18 4.82
CA THR A 247 -28.34 -21.21 5.91
C THR A 247 -29.41 -21.62 6.93
N SER A 248 -29.48 -20.94 8.06
CA SER A 248 -30.52 -21.17 9.08
C SER A 248 -31.96 -21.00 8.57
N THR A 249 -32.14 -20.28 7.46
CA THR A 249 -33.45 -20.08 6.80
C THR A 249 -33.75 -21.14 5.73
N GLY A 250 -32.86 -22.11 5.52
CA GLY A 250 -32.99 -23.15 4.50
C GLY A 250 -32.57 -22.72 3.09
N ALA A 251 -32.16 -21.47 2.89
CA ALA A 251 -31.64 -21.00 1.61
C ALA A 251 -30.20 -21.53 1.37
N PRO A 252 -29.80 -21.79 0.10
CA PRO A 252 -28.43 -22.22 -0.21
C PRO A 252 -27.38 -21.23 0.29
N PHE A 253 -26.40 -21.73 1.05
CA PHE A 253 -25.29 -20.93 1.58
C PHE A 253 -24.45 -20.34 0.43
N TRP A 254 -24.19 -21.15 -0.60
CA TRP A 254 -23.47 -20.74 -1.82
C TRP A 254 -24.43 -20.15 -2.86
N SER A 255 -24.99 -18.98 -2.51
CA SER A 255 -25.77 -18.16 -3.42
C SER A 255 -25.13 -16.77 -3.56
N ALA A 256 -25.41 -16.08 -4.68
CA ALA A 256 -24.82 -14.78 -4.97
C ALA A 256 -24.96 -13.83 -3.76
N PRO A 257 -23.88 -13.14 -3.34
CA PRO A 257 -22.58 -12.99 -4.02
C PRO A 257 -21.56 -14.11 -3.77
N LYS A 258 -21.83 -15.09 -2.89
CA LYS A 258 -20.89 -16.15 -2.53
C LYS A 258 -20.72 -17.15 -3.68
N ARG A 259 -19.47 -17.51 -3.98
CA ARG A 259 -19.10 -18.45 -5.04
C ARG A 259 -18.45 -19.68 -4.42
N PHE A 260 -18.91 -20.87 -4.79
CA PHE A 260 -18.30 -22.12 -4.32
C PHE A 260 -16.86 -22.26 -4.87
N PRO A 261 -15.84 -22.38 -4.01
CA PRO A 261 -14.45 -22.41 -4.44
C PRO A 261 -13.99 -23.83 -4.79
N HIS A 262 -12.96 -23.90 -5.63
CA HIS A 262 -12.31 -25.17 -5.98
C HIS A 262 -10.82 -25.08 -5.65
N PRO A 263 -10.26 -26.05 -4.90
CA PRO A 263 -8.85 -26.05 -4.58
C PRO A 263 -8.04 -26.22 -5.88
N LEU A 264 -6.99 -25.43 -6.04
CA LEU A 264 -6.07 -25.59 -7.16
C LEU A 264 -5.23 -26.86 -7.01
N GLN A 265 -4.67 -27.31 -8.12
CA GLN A 265 -3.59 -28.29 -8.13
C GLN A 265 -2.34 -27.58 -8.66
N PHE A 266 -1.28 -27.57 -7.85
CA PHE A 266 -0.02 -26.97 -8.30
C PHE A 266 0.50 -27.66 -9.56
N SER A 267 1.01 -26.87 -10.49
CA SER A 267 1.56 -27.35 -11.75
C SER A 267 2.81 -26.54 -12.09
N ALA A 268 3.95 -27.21 -12.22
CA ALA A 268 5.21 -26.56 -12.59
C ALA A 268 5.29 -26.19 -14.08
N VAL A 269 4.28 -26.55 -14.88
CA VAL A 269 4.18 -26.09 -16.28
C VAL A 269 3.23 -24.91 -16.44
N ASP A 270 2.44 -24.60 -15.41
CA ASP A 270 1.58 -23.43 -15.41
C ASP A 270 2.41 -22.17 -15.13
N PRO A 271 2.46 -21.20 -16.07
CA PRO A 271 3.26 -19.99 -15.91
C PRO A 271 2.85 -19.15 -14.70
N SER A 272 1.55 -19.06 -14.38
CA SER A 272 1.04 -18.28 -13.26
C SER A 272 1.41 -18.90 -11.92
N HIS A 273 1.38 -20.24 -11.82
CA HIS A 273 1.86 -20.94 -10.63
C HIS A 273 3.37 -20.72 -10.42
N LEU A 274 4.18 -20.88 -11.48
CA LEU A 274 5.62 -20.63 -11.38
C LEU A 274 5.94 -19.17 -11.06
N GLN A 275 5.20 -18.21 -11.62
CA GLN A 275 5.38 -16.78 -11.31
C GLN A 275 5.12 -16.47 -9.84
N PHE A 276 4.08 -17.06 -9.24
CA PHE A 276 3.83 -16.94 -7.80
C PHE A 276 5.04 -17.43 -7.00
N ILE A 277 5.56 -18.63 -7.32
CA ILE A 277 6.71 -19.19 -6.61
C ILE A 277 7.96 -18.31 -6.79
N MET A 278 8.22 -17.84 -8.00
CA MET A 278 9.34 -16.96 -8.30
C MET A 278 9.27 -15.68 -7.47
N ALA A 279 8.15 -14.94 -7.54
CA ALA A 279 8.01 -13.69 -6.81
C ALA A 279 8.10 -13.91 -5.29
N ALA A 280 7.38 -14.91 -4.76
CA ALA A 280 7.36 -15.20 -3.33
C ALA A 280 8.73 -15.64 -2.80
N SER A 281 9.49 -16.44 -3.56
CA SER A 281 10.84 -16.87 -3.15
C SER A 281 11.86 -15.74 -3.19
N ILE A 282 11.81 -14.86 -4.20
CA ILE A 282 12.68 -13.68 -4.30
C ILE A 282 12.40 -12.73 -3.14
N LEU A 283 11.15 -12.36 -2.91
CA LEU A 283 10.77 -11.44 -1.82
C LEU A 283 11.13 -12.01 -0.45
N ARG A 284 10.98 -13.33 -0.26
CA ARG A 284 11.39 -13.99 0.98
C ARG A 284 12.91 -13.98 1.15
N ALA A 285 13.67 -14.16 0.07
CA ALA A 285 15.12 -14.08 0.09
C ALA A 285 15.59 -12.66 0.47
N GLU A 286 14.99 -11.62 -0.11
CA GLU A 286 15.25 -10.22 0.26
C GLU A 286 14.97 -9.95 1.75
N THR A 287 13.88 -10.48 2.28
CA THR A 287 13.51 -10.34 3.71
C THR A 287 14.58 -10.93 4.66
N PHE A 288 15.30 -11.97 4.22
CA PHE A 288 16.31 -12.68 5.01
C PHE A 288 17.75 -12.36 4.58
N ASP A 289 17.94 -11.39 3.69
CA ASP A 289 19.24 -11.05 3.10
C ASP A 289 19.95 -12.25 2.44
N ILE A 290 19.19 -13.09 1.74
CA ILE A 290 19.68 -14.27 1.04
C ILE A 290 19.96 -13.90 -0.43
N PRO A 291 21.15 -14.20 -0.98
CA PRO A 291 21.45 -13.96 -2.39
C PRO A 291 20.48 -14.67 -3.33
N VAL A 292 19.88 -13.90 -4.24
CA VAL A 292 18.98 -14.42 -5.27
C VAL A 292 19.79 -14.90 -6.48
N PRO A 293 19.79 -16.21 -6.80
CA PRO A 293 20.54 -16.71 -7.95
C PRO A 293 19.89 -16.26 -9.28
N ASP A 294 20.69 -15.85 -10.27
CA ASP A 294 20.18 -15.47 -11.61
C ASP A 294 19.29 -16.53 -12.27
N LEU A 295 19.59 -17.79 -11.96
CA LEU A 295 18.90 -18.96 -12.46
C LEU A 295 17.44 -19.07 -11.99
N VAL A 296 17.01 -18.31 -10.98
CA VAL A 296 15.58 -18.19 -10.62
C VAL A 296 14.72 -17.63 -11.76
N LYS A 297 15.32 -16.79 -12.63
CA LYS A 297 14.63 -16.21 -13.79
C LYS A 297 14.43 -17.21 -14.92
N ASN A 298 15.03 -18.41 -14.83
CA ASN A 298 14.82 -19.48 -15.78
C ASN A 298 13.68 -20.40 -15.28
N PRO A 299 12.51 -20.42 -15.95
CA PRO A 299 11.36 -21.19 -15.49
C PRO A 299 11.64 -22.69 -15.34
N LYS A 300 12.53 -23.26 -16.16
CA LYS A 300 12.87 -24.68 -16.09
C LYS A 300 13.65 -25.02 -14.81
N MET A 301 14.63 -24.19 -14.47
CA MET A 301 15.44 -24.41 -13.26
C MET A 301 14.61 -24.17 -12.00
N LEU A 302 13.71 -23.18 -12.02
CA LEU A 302 12.77 -22.97 -10.93
C LEU A 302 11.82 -24.17 -10.78
N ALA A 303 11.27 -24.69 -11.88
CA ALA A 303 10.42 -25.88 -11.86
C ALA A 303 11.14 -27.11 -11.25
N GLU A 304 12.41 -27.33 -11.60
CA GLU A 304 13.23 -28.38 -11.01
C GLU A 304 13.45 -28.18 -9.49
N ALA A 305 13.73 -26.95 -9.06
CA ALA A 305 13.88 -26.62 -7.64
C ALA A 305 12.59 -26.84 -6.86
N VAL A 306 11.44 -26.48 -7.45
CA VAL A 306 10.12 -26.70 -6.84
C VAL A 306 9.77 -28.18 -6.78
N GLY A 307 10.14 -28.97 -7.78
CA GLY A 307 9.90 -30.42 -7.80
C GLY A 307 10.57 -31.19 -6.66
N LYS A 308 11.57 -30.59 -5.99
CA LYS A 308 12.25 -31.17 -4.82
C LYS A 308 11.49 -30.91 -3.50
N VAL A 309 10.49 -30.04 -3.51
CA VAL A 309 9.77 -29.64 -2.30
C VAL A 309 8.77 -30.71 -1.89
N ILE A 310 8.92 -31.22 -0.67
CA ILE A 310 7.93 -32.12 -0.06
C ILE A 310 6.79 -31.28 0.50
N VAL A 311 5.59 -31.54 0.01
CA VAL A 311 4.36 -30.86 0.47
C VAL A 311 3.63 -31.81 1.41
N PRO A 312 3.44 -31.45 2.69
CA PRO A 312 2.70 -32.28 3.64
C PRO A 312 1.23 -32.44 3.22
N ASP A 313 0.68 -33.62 3.44
CA ASP A 313 -0.75 -33.85 3.27
C ASP A 313 -1.55 -33.01 4.26
N PHE A 314 -2.66 -32.44 3.78
CA PHE A 314 -3.58 -31.65 4.58
C PHE A 314 -4.90 -32.36 4.76
N GLN A 315 -5.31 -32.52 6.02
CA GLN A 315 -6.64 -32.96 6.41
C GLN A 315 -7.40 -31.79 7.06
N PRO A 316 -8.59 -31.43 6.54
CA PRO A 316 -9.46 -30.46 7.19
C PRO A 316 -9.78 -30.84 8.63
N LYS A 317 -9.91 -29.84 9.51
CA LYS A 317 -10.24 -30.04 10.92
C LYS A 317 -11.69 -29.65 11.18
N GLU A 318 -12.33 -30.36 12.11
CA GLU A 318 -13.60 -29.99 12.72
C GLU A 318 -13.44 -28.73 13.58
N ASP A 319 -14.53 -27.97 13.75
CA ASP A 319 -14.63 -26.77 14.60
C ASP A 319 -13.73 -25.57 14.25
N VAL A 320 -13.16 -25.52 13.04
CA VAL A 320 -12.45 -24.33 12.55
C VAL A 320 -13.46 -23.20 12.33
N LYS A 321 -13.34 -22.13 13.14
CA LYS A 321 -14.17 -20.93 13.01
C LYS A 321 -13.74 -20.11 11.79
N ILE A 322 -14.53 -20.15 10.73
CA ILE A 322 -14.39 -19.29 9.57
C ILE A 322 -15.44 -18.17 9.69
N ALA A 323 -15.00 -16.92 9.70
CA ALA A 323 -15.91 -15.78 9.76
C ALA A 323 -16.76 -15.71 8.47
N THR A 324 -18.09 -15.72 8.63
CA THR A 324 -19.08 -15.74 7.53
C THR A 324 -19.88 -14.46 7.37
N ASP A 325 -19.70 -13.49 8.26
CA ASP A 325 -20.64 -12.39 8.42
C ASP A 325 -20.09 -11.05 7.91
N GLU A 326 -20.87 -10.37 7.08
CA GLU A 326 -20.59 -9.02 6.55
C GLU A 326 -20.67 -7.93 7.64
N LYS A 327 -21.20 -8.27 8.83
CA LYS A 327 -21.37 -7.35 9.97
C LYS A 327 -20.34 -7.54 11.09
N ALA A 328 -19.40 -8.49 10.97
CA ALA A 328 -18.41 -8.77 12.00
C ALA A 328 -17.22 -7.79 11.93
N THR A 329 -17.48 -6.51 12.10
CA THR A 329 -16.56 -5.45 12.60
C THR A 329 -17.33 -4.12 12.62
N ARG A 330 -18.11 -3.93 13.66
CA ARG A 330 -18.28 -2.61 14.29
C ARG A 330 -17.52 -2.63 15.60
#